data_AF-A0A927QXZ5-F1
#
_entry.id   AF-A0A927QXZ5-F1
#
_cell.length_a   1.000
_cell.length_b   1.000
_cell.length_c   1.000
_cell.angle_alpha   90.00
_cell.angle_beta   90.00
_cell.angle_gamma   90.00
#
_symmetry.space_group_name_H-M   'P 1'
#
loop_
_entity.id
_entity.type
_entity.pdbx_description
1 polymer ?
#
loop_
_entity_poly.entity_id
_entity_poly.type
_entity_poly.pdbx_seq_one_letter_code
_entity_poly.pdbx_strand_id
1 'polypeptide(L)'
;MDESEEPRRSRRGLWLTALVVVVVAGVGLYFYSRGGETTGYSCAVVFSAGDEAGRQRALELCHRKQRDMARRAPISSRGPVGYEGTAELMSEAVSRGVWCPTPGDPSCHQSRPTRAATATDVAAAERALTQAGLADSVVRVAQPDDPAPDGALVYALRMGDGCVVGYLELGRGDGDHLVGGLLPNGQCLTS
;
A
#
# COMPACT_ATOMS: atom_id res chain seq x y z
N MET A 1 -9.51 64.47 50.00
CA MET A 1 -8.50 63.66 49.29
C MET A 1 -8.78 62.22 49.67
N ASP A 2 -9.57 61.51 48.89
CA ASP A 2 -9.12 60.58 47.86
C ASP A 2 -10.35 59.77 47.42
N GLU A 3 -10.74 59.95 46.17
CA GLU A 3 -11.80 59.22 45.47
C GLU A 3 -11.22 57.88 45.02
N SER A 4 -11.61 56.79 45.64
CA SER A 4 -11.39 55.46 45.08
C SER A 4 -12.66 54.96 44.39
N GLU A 5 -12.77 55.29 43.09
CA GLU A 5 -13.69 54.67 42.14
C GLU A 5 -13.33 53.18 41.96
N GLU A 6 -14.23 52.29 42.40
CA GLU A 6 -14.18 50.87 42.02
C GLU A 6 -14.56 50.73 40.53
N PRO A 7 -13.74 50.06 39.69
CA PRO A 7 -14.07 49.87 38.29
C PRO A 7 -15.25 48.90 38.18
N ARG A 8 -16.41 49.41 37.78
CA ARG A 8 -17.57 48.63 37.30
C ARG A 8 -17.14 47.80 36.09
N ARG A 9 -16.56 46.63 36.35
CA ARG A 9 -16.16 45.64 35.36
C ARG A 9 -17.41 45.15 34.64
N SER A 10 -17.65 45.74 33.47
CA SER A 10 -18.80 45.51 32.61
C SER A 10 -19.05 44.02 32.41
N ARG A 11 -20.13 43.51 33.02
CA ARG A 11 -20.63 42.13 32.84
C ARG A 11 -20.78 41.76 31.35
N ARG A 12 -20.98 42.73 30.47
CA ARG A 12 -21.09 42.53 29.00
C ARG A 12 -19.78 42.05 28.36
N GLY A 13 -18.62 42.48 28.86
CA GLY A 13 -17.31 42.02 28.35
C GLY A 13 -17.00 40.56 28.70
N LEU A 14 -17.50 40.09 29.85
CA LEU A 14 -17.32 38.71 30.30
C LEU A 14 -18.16 37.72 29.47
N TRP A 15 -19.38 38.13 29.09
CA TRP A 15 -20.25 37.30 28.25
C TRP A 15 -19.72 37.15 26.83
N LEU A 16 -19.19 38.23 26.24
CA LEU A 16 -18.61 38.18 24.89
C LEU A 16 -17.36 37.29 24.82
N THR A 17 -16.50 37.34 25.83
CA THR A 17 -15.31 36.49 25.90
C THR A 17 -15.67 35.02 26.09
N ALA A 18 -16.63 34.71 26.97
CA ALA A 18 -17.11 33.34 27.16
C ALA A 18 -17.71 32.75 25.85
N LEU A 19 -18.49 33.55 25.12
CA LEU A 19 -19.13 33.10 23.88
C LEU A 19 -18.10 32.83 22.76
N VAL A 20 -17.07 33.67 22.64
CA VAL A 20 -15.96 33.45 21.69
C VAL A 20 -15.19 32.17 22.02
N VAL A 21 -14.90 31.90 23.30
CA VAL A 21 -14.21 30.67 23.71
C VAL A 21 -15.02 29.43 23.37
N VAL A 22 -16.34 29.45 23.61
CA VAL A 22 -17.22 28.31 23.27
C VAL A 22 -17.30 28.08 21.76
N VAL A 23 -17.38 29.14 20.95
CA VAL A 23 -17.41 29.00 19.48
C VAL A 23 -16.08 28.48 18.96
N VAL A 24 -14.94 28.99 19.43
CA VAL A 24 -13.61 28.50 19.01
C VAL A 24 -13.40 27.05 19.43
N ALA A 25 -13.82 26.67 20.65
CA ALA A 25 -13.74 25.29 21.12
C ALA A 25 -14.66 24.36 20.31
N GLY A 26 -15.89 24.79 20.01
CA GLY A 26 -16.84 24.02 19.21
C GLY A 26 -16.38 23.81 17.77
N VAL A 27 -15.83 24.86 17.14
CA VAL A 27 -15.25 24.77 15.79
C VAL A 27 -14.00 23.87 15.81
N GLY A 28 -13.12 24.01 16.80
CA GLY A 28 -11.94 23.15 16.96
C GLY A 28 -12.30 21.67 17.12
N LEU A 29 -13.29 21.35 17.97
CA LEU A 29 -13.79 19.98 18.15
C LEU A 29 -14.47 19.43 16.90
N TYR A 30 -15.21 20.26 16.15
CA TYR A 30 -15.82 19.87 14.89
C TYR A 30 -14.77 19.51 13.83
N PHE A 31 -13.71 20.31 13.67
CA PHE A 31 -12.60 19.97 12.77
C PHE A 31 -11.75 18.80 13.27
N TYR A 32 -11.54 18.65 14.59
CA TYR A 32 -10.82 17.52 15.17
C TYR A 32 -11.57 16.20 14.94
N SER A 33 -12.90 16.18 15.11
CA SER A 33 -13.74 15.01 14.80
C SER A 33 -13.82 14.67 13.31
N ARG A 34 -13.42 15.61 12.44
CA ARG A 34 -13.28 15.42 10.99
C ARG A 34 -11.83 15.21 10.52
N GLY A 35 -10.87 15.18 11.44
CA GLY A 35 -9.54 14.67 11.15
C GLY A 35 -9.68 13.20 10.81
N GLY A 36 -9.80 12.90 9.51
CA GLY A 36 -9.81 11.54 9.01
C GLY A 36 -8.61 10.81 9.58
N GLU A 37 -8.83 9.57 10.00
CA GLU A 37 -7.80 8.66 10.45
C GLU A 37 -6.65 8.70 9.45
N THR A 38 -5.54 9.36 9.82
CA THR A 38 -4.31 9.31 9.04
C THR A 38 -3.75 7.91 9.26
N THR A 39 -4.21 6.96 8.45
CA THR A 39 -3.61 5.63 8.36
C THR A 39 -2.18 5.81 7.89
N GLY A 40 -1.25 5.83 8.85
CA GLY A 40 0.18 5.89 8.59
C GLY A 40 0.65 4.53 8.07
N TYR A 41 1.18 4.50 6.84
CA TYR A 41 1.82 3.31 6.29
C TYR A 41 3.30 3.26 6.69
N SER A 42 3.62 2.37 7.62
CA SER A 42 5.01 2.02 7.94
C SER A 42 5.46 0.84 7.08
N CYS A 43 6.68 0.90 6.56
CA CYS A 43 7.32 -0.25 5.93
C CYS A 43 8.60 -0.60 6.70
N ALA A 44 8.73 -1.88 7.04
CA ALA A 44 9.90 -2.43 7.70
C ALA A 44 10.83 -3.03 6.63
N VAL A 45 12.10 -2.65 6.68
CA VAL A 45 13.13 -3.18 5.77
C VAL A 45 14.12 -4.02 6.56
N VAL A 46 14.45 -5.20 6.05
CA VAL A 46 15.48 -6.09 6.60
C VAL A 46 16.60 -6.20 5.57
N PHE A 47 17.84 -6.03 6.00
CA PHE A 47 19.03 -6.11 5.16
C PHE A 47 20.21 -6.66 5.95
N SER A 48 21.20 -7.22 5.25
CA SER A 48 22.42 -7.74 5.86
C SER A 48 23.33 -6.60 6.31
N ALA A 49 23.95 -6.74 7.47
CA ALA A 49 24.96 -5.80 7.93
C ALA A 49 26.13 -5.74 6.91
N GLY A 50 26.50 -4.52 6.50
CA GLY A 50 27.54 -4.28 5.50
C GLY A 50 27.05 -4.27 4.04
N ASP A 51 25.80 -4.64 3.75
CA ASP A 51 25.21 -4.53 2.41
C ASP A 51 24.52 -3.17 2.21
N GLU A 52 25.31 -2.13 2.02
CA GLU A 52 24.81 -0.76 1.82
C GLU A 52 23.94 -0.66 0.55
N ALA A 53 24.32 -1.36 -0.51
CA ALA A 53 23.56 -1.38 -1.76
C ALA A 53 22.21 -2.09 -1.57
N GLY A 54 22.15 -3.18 -0.80
CA GLY A 54 20.91 -3.83 -0.40
C GLY A 54 20.03 -2.94 0.46
N ARG A 55 20.61 -2.26 1.44
CA ARG A 55 19.89 -1.28 2.28
C ARG A 55 19.24 -0.19 1.44
N GLN A 56 19.98 0.43 0.53
CA GLN A 56 19.46 1.51 -0.31
C GLN A 56 18.32 1.03 -1.21
N ARG A 57 18.46 -0.15 -1.83
CA ARG A 57 17.39 -0.77 -2.64
C ARG A 57 16.13 -1.05 -1.82
N ALA A 58 16.29 -1.57 -0.60
CA ALA A 58 15.16 -1.84 0.29
C ALA A 58 14.44 -0.54 0.69
N LEU A 59 15.18 0.52 1.03
CA LEU A 59 14.61 1.84 1.33
C LEU A 59 13.89 2.46 0.13
N GLU A 60 14.45 2.32 -1.07
CA GLU A 60 13.79 2.82 -2.27
C GLU A 60 12.47 2.10 -2.54
N LEU A 61 12.45 0.77 -2.45
CA LEU A 61 11.22 -0.03 -2.57
C LEU A 61 10.19 0.38 -1.51
N CYS A 62 10.65 0.61 -0.29
CA CYS A 62 9.82 1.08 0.81
C CYS A 62 9.12 2.41 0.47
N HIS A 63 9.87 3.37 -0.06
CA HIS A 63 9.32 4.64 -0.50
C HIS A 63 8.34 4.49 -1.67
N ARG A 64 8.57 3.58 -2.61
CA ARG A 64 7.63 3.29 -3.70
C ARG A 64 6.30 2.76 -3.15
N LYS A 65 6.34 1.79 -2.23
CA LYS A 65 5.14 1.25 -1.56
C LYS A 65 4.38 2.31 -0.77
N GLN A 66 5.09 3.17 -0.05
CA GLN A 66 4.46 4.27 0.69
C GLN A 66 3.77 5.26 -0.23
N ARG A 67 4.43 5.66 -1.34
CA ARG A 67 3.83 6.54 -2.35
C ARG A 67 2.60 5.89 -2.99
N ASP A 68 2.67 4.60 -3.29
CA ASP A 68 1.55 3.86 -3.83
C ASP A 68 0.35 3.84 -2.88
N MET A 69 0.57 3.43 -1.62
CA MET A 69 -0.48 3.41 -0.61
C MET A 69 -1.08 4.79 -0.33
N ALA A 70 -0.27 5.85 -0.32
CA ALA A 70 -0.75 7.21 -0.13
C ALA A 70 -1.70 7.70 -1.25
N ARG A 71 -1.66 7.08 -2.43
CA ARG A 71 -2.56 7.40 -3.55
C ARG A 71 -3.86 6.60 -3.54
N ARG A 72 -3.93 5.50 -2.79
CA ARG A 72 -5.07 4.58 -2.81
C ARG A 72 -6.22 5.10 -1.98
N ALA A 73 -7.43 4.85 -2.46
CA ALA A 73 -8.63 5.06 -1.66
C ALA A 73 -8.66 4.09 -0.46
N PRO A 74 -9.31 4.46 0.65
CA PRO A 74 -9.65 3.50 1.70
C PRO A 74 -10.59 2.41 1.17
N ILE A 75 -10.44 1.18 1.66
CA ILE A 75 -11.38 0.08 1.37
C ILE A 75 -12.63 0.30 2.25
N SER A 76 -13.81 0.35 1.63
CA SER A 76 -15.11 0.60 2.27
C SER A 76 -15.83 -0.69 2.69
N SER A 77 -15.47 -1.84 2.11
CA SER A 77 -16.12 -3.12 2.36
C SER A 77 -15.39 -3.99 3.41
N ARG A 78 -16.12 -4.94 4.03
CA ARG A 78 -15.69 -5.78 5.18
C ARG A 78 -14.28 -6.37 5.02
N GLY A 79 -13.40 -6.01 5.95
CA GLY A 79 -12.32 -6.80 6.56
C GLY A 79 -11.25 -7.46 5.65
N PRO A 80 -9.96 -7.43 6.04
CA PRO A 80 -8.85 -7.97 5.24
C PRO A 80 -8.89 -9.49 4.95
N VAL A 81 -9.77 -10.24 5.61
CA VAL A 81 -9.78 -11.73 5.64
C VAL A 81 -9.94 -12.38 4.25
N GLY A 82 -10.53 -11.69 3.27
CA GLY A 82 -10.60 -12.19 1.88
C GLY A 82 -9.37 -11.86 1.03
N TYR A 83 -8.70 -10.75 1.32
CA TYR A 83 -7.60 -10.24 0.49
C TYR A 83 -6.30 -11.03 0.72
N GLU A 84 -6.00 -11.38 1.97
CA GLU A 84 -4.78 -12.10 2.33
C GLU A 84 -4.74 -13.51 1.69
N GLY A 85 -5.83 -14.27 1.81
CA GLY A 85 -5.93 -15.58 1.17
C GLY A 85 -5.85 -15.52 -0.36
N THR A 86 -6.40 -14.46 -0.98
CA THR A 86 -6.23 -14.24 -2.41
C THR A 86 -4.80 -13.84 -2.77
N ALA A 87 -4.11 -13.05 -1.94
CA ALA A 87 -2.71 -12.70 -2.15
C ALA A 87 -1.79 -13.92 -2.10
N GLU A 88 -2.00 -14.80 -1.13
CA GLU A 88 -1.28 -16.08 -1.04
C GLU A 88 -1.54 -16.95 -2.27
N LEU A 89 -2.81 -17.08 -2.69
CA LEU A 89 -3.16 -17.84 -3.89
C LEU A 89 -2.53 -17.27 -5.17
N MET A 90 -2.51 -15.94 -5.31
CA MET A 90 -1.87 -15.26 -6.44
C MET A 90 -0.37 -15.50 -6.47
N SER A 91 0.31 -15.30 -5.33
CA SER A 91 1.75 -15.52 -5.19
C SER A 91 2.10 -16.98 -5.51
N GLU A 92 1.38 -17.94 -4.93
CA GLU A 92 1.62 -19.36 -5.19
C GLU A 92 1.39 -19.73 -6.66
N ALA A 93 0.35 -19.19 -7.30
CA ALA A 93 0.07 -19.42 -8.71
C ALA A 93 1.18 -18.84 -9.60
N VAL A 94 1.61 -17.60 -9.37
CA VAL A 94 2.66 -16.94 -10.15
C VAL A 94 4.00 -17.62 -9.95
N SER A 95 4.40 -17.91 -8.71
CA SER A 95 5.65 -18.61 -8.42
C SER A 95 5.70 -20.00 -9.05
N ARG A 96 4.63 -20.80 -8.92
CA ARG A 96 4.58 -22.09 -9.62
C ARG A 96 4.57 -21.91 -11.13
N GLY A 97 3.77 -21.01 -11.68
CA GLY A 97 3.66 -20.81 -13.13
C GLY A 97 4.94 -20.33 -13.81
N VAL A 98 5.70 -19.45 -13.17
CA VAL A 98 6.88 -18.80 -13.74
C VAL A 98 8.17 -19.50 -13.31
N TRP A 99 8.30 -19.85 -12.03
CA TRP A 99 9.50 -20.49 -11.50
C TRP A 99 9.48 -22.00 -11.73
N CYS A 100 8.31 -22.62 -11.56
CA CYS A 100 8.13 -24.07 -11.41
C CYS A 100 7.00 -24.66 -12.26
N PRO A 101 7.01 -24.45 -13.59
CA PRO A 101 5.85 -24.78 -14.42
C PRO A 101 5.53 -26.28 -14.43
N THR A 102 6.50 -27.13 -14.07
CA THR A 102 6.35 -28.59 -14.03
C THR A 102 6.45 -29.09 -12.58
N PRO A 103 5.36 -29.61 -11.99
CA PRO A 103 5.41 -30.23 -10.67
C PRO A 103 6.43 -31.38 -10.61
N GLY A 104 7.32 -31.36 -9.62
CA GLY A 104 8.35 -32.39 -9.43
C GLY A 104 9.63 -32.20 -10.25
N ASP A 105 9.76 -31.10 -11.01
CA ASP A 105 11.00 -30.76 -11.70
C ASP A 105 12.08 -30.33 -10.68
N PRO A 106 13.22 -31.03 -10.56
CA PRO A 106 14.26 -30.70 -9.59
C PRO A 106 14.92 -29.33 -9.84
N SER A 107 14.77 -28.75 -11.05
CA SER A 107 15.24 -27.39 -11.35
C SER A 107 14.48 -26.31 -10.60
N CYS A 108 13.31 -26.63 -10.02
CA CYS A 108 12.57 -25.75 -9.12
C CYS A 108 13.35 -25.32 -7.89
N HIS A 109 14.16 -26.22 -7.36
CA HIS A 109 14.93 -26.00 -6.14
C HIS A 109 16.31 -25.40 -6.43
N GLN A 110 16.66 -25.20 -7.70
CA GLN A 110 17.94 -24.62 -8.08
C GLN A 110 17.86 -23.09 -8.01
N SER A 111 18.88 -22.49 -7.39
CA SER A 111 19.07 -21.04 -7.44
C SER A 111 19.23 -20.59 -8.88
N ARG A 112 18.29 -19.77 -9.36
CA ARG A 112 18.37 -19.16 -10.69
C ARG A 112 19.09 -17.82 -10.62
N PRO A 113 19.85 -17.43 -11.66
CA PRO A 113 20.44 -16.12 -11.72
C PRO A 113 19.35 -15.04 -11.68
N THR A 114 19.60 -13.98 -10.93
CA THR A 114 18.72 -12.81 -10.91
C THR A 114 18.69 -12.17 -12.30
N ARG A 115 17.49 -11.93 -12.84
CA ARG A 115 17.29 -11.25 -14.13
C ARG A 115 15.98 -10.46 -14.12
N ALA A 116 15.84 -9.53 -15.06
CA ALA A 116 14.57 -8.86 -15.29
C ALA A 116 13.53 -9.83 -15.88
N ALA A 117 12.27 -9.59 -15.56
CA ALA A 117 11.11 -10.22 -16.17
C ALA A 117 11.00 -9.84 -17.65
N THR A 118 10.51 -10.78 -18.43
CA THR A 118 10.31 -10.68 -19.88
C THR A 118 8.84 -10.90 -20.24
N ALA A 119 8.47 -10.63 -21.50
CA ALA A 119 7.13 -10.92 -22.00
C ALA A 119 6.75 -12.41 -21.85
N THR A 120 7.72 -13.33 -21.93
CA THR A 120 7.48 -14.76 -21.71
C THR A 120 7.10 -15.06 -20.26
N ASP A 121 7.72 -14.37 -19.29
CA ASP A 121 7.39 -14.52 -17.87
C ASP A 121 5.99 -13.97 -17.59
N VAL A 122 5.63 -12.82 -18.19
CA VAL A 122 4.27 -12.24 -18.10
C VAL A 122 3.23 -13.24 -18.61
N ALA A 123 3.42 -13.78 -19.82
CA ALA A 123 2.49 -14.76 -20.39
C ALA A 123 2.42 -16.07 -19.59
N ALA A 124 3.49 -16.46 -18.90
CA ALA A 124 3.48 -17.61 -17.99
C ALA A 124 2.65 -17.33 -16.73
N ALA A 125 2.85 -16.17 -16.11
CA ALA A 125 2.09 -15.73 -14.94
C ALA A 125 0.59 -15.55 -15.24
N GLU A 126 0.23 -14.91 -16.36
CA GLU A 126 -1.18 -14.75 -16.77
C GLU A 126 -1.88 -16.10 -16.93
N ARG A 127 -1.22 -17.06 -17.59
CA ARG A 127 -1.75 -18.42 -17.74
C ARG A 127 -1.93 -19.10 -16.38
N ALA A 128 -0.96 -18.96 -15.48
CA ALA A 128 -1.02 -19.59 -14.17
C ALA A 128 -2.12 -19.00 -13.28
N LEU A 129 -2.28 -17.67 -13.28
CA LEU A 129 -3.38 -17.00 -12.58
C LEU A 129 -4.74 -17.38 -13.16
N THR A 130 -4.86 -17.49 -14.48
CA THR A 130 -6.08 -17.96 -15.14
C THR A 130 -6.42 -19.39 -14.72
N GLN A 131 -5.44 -20.30 -14.68
CA GLN A 131 -5.63 -21.69 -14.23
C GLN A 131 -6.02 -21.77 -12.75
N ALA A 132 -5.59 -20.82 -11.93
CA ALA A 132 -6.00 -20.68 -10.53
C ALA A 132 -7.38 -20.03 -10.34
N GLY A 133 -8.10 -19.69 -11.43
CA GLY A 133 -9.42 -19.05 -11.37
C GLY A 133 -9.37 -17.52 -11.17
N LEU A 134 -8.22 -16.88 -11.40
CA LEU A 134 -7.97 -15.46 -11.19
C LEU A 134 -7.80 -14.72 -12.54
N ALA A 135 -8.70 -14.99 -13.47
CA ALA A 135 -8.59 -14.54 -14.87
C ALA A 135 -8.64 -13.01 -15.06
N ASP A 136 -9.25 -12.28 -14.12
CA ASP A 136 -9.33 -10.81 -14.16
C ASP A 136 -8.08 -10.12 -13.57
N SER A 137 -7.00 -10.88 -13.36
CA SER A 137 -5.73 -10.33 -12.91
C SER A 137 -4.99 -9.59 -14.03
N VAL A 138 -4.27 -8.55 -13.65
CA VAL A 138 -3.33 -7.83 -14.52
C VAL A 138 -1.93 -8.26 -14.17
N VAL A 139 -1.13 -8.59 -15.17
CA VAL A 139 0.29 -8.94 -15.00
C VAL A 139 1.13 -8.16 -15.98
N ARG A 140 2.26 -7.61 -15.53
CA ARG A 140 3.24 -6.96 -16.41
C ARG A 140 4.61 -6.85 -15.74
N VAL A 141 5.59 -6.38 -16.50
CA VAL A 141 6.85 -5.91 -15.90
C VAL A 141 6.59 -4.66 -15.08
N ALA A 142 7.22 -4.56 -13.92
CA ALA A 142 7.12 -3.42 -13.02
C ALA A 142 7.61 -2.14 -13.70
N GLN A 143 6.82 -1.09 -13.54
CA GLN A 143 7.09 0.29 -13.93
C GLN A 143 7.59 1.08 -12.70
N PRO A 144 8.21 2.26 -12.90
CA PRO A 144 8.81 3.03 -11.80
C PRO A 144 7.85 3.42 -10.66
N ASP A 145 6.56 3.57 -10.95
CA ASP A 145 5.53 3.98 -10.00
C ASP A 145 4.85 2.80 -9.27
N ASP A 146 5.18 1.56 -9.64
CA ASP A 146 4.64 0.38 -8.99
C ASP A 146 5.27 0.15 -7.61
N PRO A 147 4.53 -0.50 -6.70
CA PRO A 147 5.04 -0.95 -5.40
C PRO A 147 5.95 -2.20 -5.52
N ALA A 148 6.78 -2.28 -6.56
CA ALA A 148 7.64 -3.41 -6.88
C ALA A 148 9.05 -2.95 -7.30
N PRO A 149 10.09 -3.81 -7.17
CA PRO A 149 11.42 -3.52 -7.69
C PRO A 149 11.43 -3.39 -9.22
N ASP A 150 12.36 -2.61 -9.75
CA ASP A 150 12.54 -2.47 -11.20
C ASP A 150 12.85 -3.82 -11.85
N GLY A 151 12.16 -4.11 -12.95
CA GLY A 151 12.31 -5.37 -13.70
C GLY A 151 11.68 -6.58 -13.01
N ALA A 152 11.01 -6.44 -11.87
CA ALA A 152 10.17 -7.50 -11.31
C ALA A 152 8.93 -7.74 -12.19
N LEU A 153 8.30 -8.90 -12.02
CA LEU A 153 6.97 -9.16 -12.55
C LEU A 153 5.96 -8.70 -11.49
N VAL A 154 5.15 -7.70 -11.79
CA VAL A 154 4.08 -7.21 -10.90
C VAL A 154 2.75 -7.78 -11.36
N TYR A 155 1.92 -8.17 -10.39
CA TYR A 155 0.58 -8.68 -10.63
C TYR A 155 -0.42 -8.04 -9.68
N ALA A 156 -1.64 -7.86 -10.15
CA ALA A 156 -2.70 -7.29 -9.34
C ALA A 156 -4.07 -7.88 -9.68
N LEU A 157 -4.95 -7.94 -8.69
CA LEU A 157 -6.34 -8.33 -8.84
C LEU A 157 -7.24 -7.34 -8.13
N ARG A 158 -8.27 -6.88 -8.83
CA ARG A 158 -9.33 -6.06 -8.24
C ARG A 158 -10.37 -6.95 -7.57
N MET A 159 -10.72 -6.62 -6.34
CA MET A 159 -11.77 -7.28 -5.56
C MET A 159 -12.70 -6.22 -4.98
N GLY A 160 -13.79 -5.93 -5.71
CA GLY A 160 -14.72 -4.86 -5.37
C GLY A 160 -14.06 -3.48 -5.46
N ASP A 161 -13.93 -2.81 -4.31
CA ASP A 161 -13.26 -1.53 -4.12
C ASP A 161 -11.82 -1.65 -3.59
N GLY A 162 -11.35 -2.89 -3.40
CA GLY A 162 -9.99 -3.21 -3.00
C GLY A 162 -9.15 -3.83 -4.12
N CYS A 163 -7.86 -3.90 -3.85
CA CYS A 163 -6.83 -4.43 -4.71
C CYS A 163 -5.87 -5.29 -3.90
N VAL A 164 -5.53 -6.44 -4.46
CA VAL A 164 -4.35 -7.21 -4.08
C VAL A 164 -3.28 -6.91 -5.12
N VAL A 165 -2.10 -6.49 -4.69
CA VAL A 165 -0.94 -6.25 -5.55
C VAL A 165 0.25 -7.00 -5.00
N GLY A 166 0.94 -7.79 -5.81
CA GLY A 166 2.15 -8.50 -5.44
C GLY A 166 3.19 -8.45 -6.56
N TYR A 167 4.38 -8.95 -6.27
CA TYR A 167 5.41 -9.06 -7.29
C TYR A 167 6.27 -10.32 -7.11
N LEU A 168 6.96 -10.70 -8.18
CA LEU A 168 7.93 -11.78 -8.23
C LEU A 168 9.26 -11.23 -8.77
N GLU A 169 10.35 -11.39 -8.01
CA GLU A 169 11.71 -11.13 -8.48
C GLU A 169 12.32 -12.43 -9.02
N LEU A 170 12.55 -12.51 -10.32
CA LEU A 170 13.16 -13.67 -10.97
C LEU A 170 14.59 -13.87 -10.43
N GLY A 171 14.87 -15.05 -9.88
CA GLY A 171 16.12 -15.37 -9.18
C GLY A 171 16.16 -15.01 -7.69
N ARG A 172 15.10 -14.40 -7.13
CA ARG A 172 14.98 -14.14 -5.68
C ARG A 172 13.70 -14.67 -5.04
N GLY A 173 12.64 -14.87 -5.82
CA GLY A 173 11.37 -15.42 -5.36
C GLY A 173 10.29 -14.36 -5.17
N ASP A 174 9.23 -14.74 -4.46
CA ASP A 174 8.08 -13.88 -4.19
C ASP A 174 8.47 -12.67 -3.35
N GLY A 175 7.93 -11.52 -3.75
CA GLY A 175 7.88 -10.33 -2.92
C GLY A 175 6.80 -10.42 -1.86
N ASP A 176 6.72 -9.38 -1.04
CA ASP A 176 5.52 -9.12 -0.26
C ASP A 176 4.36 -8.66 -1.14
N HIS A 177 3.16 -8.71 -0.57
CA HIS A 177 1.95 -8.21 -1.20
C HIS A 177 1.40 -7.01 -0.43
N LEU A 178 0.62 -6.21 -1.14
CA LEU A 178 -0.02 -5.01 -0.67
C LEU A 178 -1.52 -5.15 -0.89
N VAL A 179 -2.28 -4.90 0.17
CA VAL A 179 -3.74 -4.81 0.15
C VAL A 179 -4.13 -3.36 0.38
N GLY A 180 -4.87 -2.80 -0.55
CA GLY A 180 -5.29 -1.40 -0.50
C GLY A 180 -6.48 -1.13 -1.42
N GLY A 181 -7.05 0.07 -1.37
CA GLY A 181 -8.10 0.42 -2.33
C GLY A 181 -7.57 0.68 -3.73
N LEU A 182 -8.47 1.12 -4.60
CA LEU A 182 -8.16 1.50 -5.96
C LEU A 182 -7.28 2.76 -6.00
N LEU A 183 -6.44 2.86 -7.03
CA LEU A 183 -5.77 4.10 -7.41
C LEU A 183 -6.77 5.14 -7.95
N PRO A 184 -6.40 6.43 -8.08
CA PRO A 184 -7.31 7.48 -8.55
C PRO A 184 -7.92 7.24 -9.94
N ASN A 185 -7.25 6.43 -10.78
CA ASN A 185 -7.75 6.01 -12.09
C ASN A 185 -8.75 4.82 -12.03
N GLY A 186 -9.10 4.35 -10.83
CA GLY A 186 -10.00 3.22 -10.62
C GLY A 186 -9.38 1.84 -10.88
N GLN A 187 -8.05 1.75 -11.00
CA GLN A 187 -7.30 0.52 -11.26
C GLN A 187 -6.44 0.10 -10.07
N CYS A 188 -5.91 -1.13 -10.09
CA CYS A 188 -4.99 -1.61 -9.07
C CYS A 188 -3.53 -1.27 -9.34
N LEU A 189 -3.16 -1.06 -10.60
CA LEU A 189 -1.83 -0.65 -11.05
C LEU A 189 -1.94 0.59 -11.94
N THR A 190 -0.86 1.37 -12.02
CA THR A 190 -0.74 2.41 -13.04
C THR A 190 -0.67 1.74 -14.42
N SER A 191 -1.30 2.36 -15.42
CA SER A 191 -1.24 1.92 -16.82
C SER A 191 0.09 2.32 -17.46
#